data_AF-A0AAV2MZC2-F1
#
_entry.id   AF-A0AAV2MZC2-F1
#
_cell.length_a   1.000
_cell.length_b   1.000
_cell.length_c   1.000
_cell.angle_alpha   90.00
_cell.angle_beta   90.00
_cell.angle_gamma   90.00
#
_symmetry.space_group_name_H-M   'P 1'
#
loop_
_entity.id
_entity.type
_entity.pdbx_description
1 polymer ?
#
loop_
_entity_poly.entity_id
_entity_poly.type
_entity_poly.pdbx_seq_one_letter_code
_entity_poly.pdbx_strand_id
1 'polypeptide(L)'
;MVELAGRETTTNEIDPLCDELAKELTKGDKPSHNEVSRSSKSHKTQKSRRNKARPPNRVEKSFAFAKCQELMNNCPKKLADAVAANDLSILQMRLQPETAKTRELYLSLWGTPGPQQEPVCHATTEIPAGKILLPITLREVEDKIGRIAISSAAGIDGIVWSNNSFFHYT
;
A
#
# COMPACT_ATOMS: atom_id res chain seq x y z
N MET A 1 24.66 56.14 16.47
CA MET A 1 23.65 55.07 16.36
C MET A 1 23.96 54.31 15.09
N VAL A 2 24.36 53.03 15.04
CA VAL A 2 24.49 51.94 16.01
C VAL A 2 25.63 51.05 15.48
N GLU A 3 26.55 50.61 16.33
CA GLU A 3 27.55 49.57 16.03
C GLU A 3 26.86 48.23 15.77
N LEU A 4 27.25 47.51 14.73
CA LEU A 4 26.91 46.10 14.53
C LEU A 4 28.18 45.26 14.67
N ALA A 5 28.41 44.83 15.90
CA ALA A 5 29.36 43.79 16.24
C ALA A 5 28.75 42.39 15.99
N GLY A 6 29.58 41.50 15.43
CA GLY A 6 29.62 40.10 15.82
C GLY A 6 28.76 39.10 15.03
N ARG A 7 29.41 38.35 14.13
CA ARG A 7 29.14 36.92 13.86
C ARG A 7 30.28 36.33 13.00
N GLU A 8 31.50 36.36 13.52
CA GLU A 8 32.68 35.68 12.93
C GLU A 8 33.08 34.43 13.74
N THR A 9 32.10 33.71 14.32
CA THR A 9 32.38 32.63 15.29
C THR A 9 31.96 31.24 14.82
N THR A 10 31.84 30.96 13.52
CA THR A 10 31.33 29.65 13.10
C THR A 10 32.19 28.86 12.14
N THR A 11 33.29 29.39 11.60
CA THR A 11 34.18 28.58 10.74
C THR A 11 35.36 27.99 11.52
N ASN A 12 35.91 28.75 12.47
CA ASN A 12 37.11 28.35 13.21
C ASN A 12 36.89 27.23 14.24
N GLU A 13 35.63 26.95 14.61
CA GLU A 13 35.26 25.87 15.54
C GLU A 13 34.79 24.59 14.85
N ILE A 14 34.38 24.67 13.58
CA ILE A 14 33.89 23.51 12.82
C ILE A 14 35.04 22.68 12.29
N ASP A 15 36.08 23.34 11.76
CA ASP A 15 37.27 22.66 11.24
C ASP A 15 37.95 21.72 12.26
N PRO A 16 38.19 22.13 13.53
CA PRO A 16 38.79 21.21 14.51
C PRO A 16 37.87 20.05 14.90
N LEU A 17 36.54 20.22 14.86
CA LEU A 17 35.57 19.14 15.12
C LEU A 17 35.54 18.13 13.96
N CYS A 18 35.67 18.60 12.72
CA CYS A 18 35.81 17.74 11.55
C CYS A 18 37.12 16.94 11.60
N ASP A 19 38.22 17.56 12.03
CA ASP A 19 39.51 16.89 12.22
C ASP A 19 39.48 15.84 13.34
N GLU A 20 38.75 16.12 14.43
CA GLU A 20 38.57 15.17 15.53
C GLU A 20 37.73 13.95 15.11
N LEU A 21 36.66 14.18 14.34
CA LEU A 21 35.83 13.12 13.77
C LEU A 21 36.63 12.25 12.77
N ALA A 22 37.45 12.86 11.91
CA ALA A 22 38.30 12.13 10.98
C ALA A 22 39.36 11.26 11.70
N LYS A 23 39.89 11.74 12.83
CA LYS A 23 40.81 10.96 13.67
C LYS A 23 40.11 9.78 14.36
N GLU A 24 38.86 9.93 14.82
CA GLU A 24 38.08 8.82 15.38
C GLU A 24 37.75 7.74 14.33
N LEU A 25 37.40 8.16 13.11
CA LEU A 25 37.10 7.23 12.01
C LEU A 25 38.34 6.45 11.53
N THR A 26 39.53 7.03 11.64
CA THR A 26 40.80 6.39 11.22
C THR A 26 41.50 5.58 12.32
N LYS A 27 41.11 5.72 13.60
CA LYS A 27 41.63 4.89 14.71
C LYS A 27 41.32 3.40 14.55
N GLY A 28 40.33 3.03 13.73
CA GLY A 28 39.98 1.65 13.42
C GLY A 28 40.84 0.97 12.35
N ASP A 29 41.47 1.75 11.45
CA ASP A 29 42.17 1.23 10.28
C ASP A 29 43.68 1.44 10.44
N LYS A 30 44.34 0.47 11.07
CA LYS A 30 45.80 0.34 10.93
C LYS A 30 46.11 -0.02 9.47
N PRO A 31 46.91 0.77 8.73
CA PRO A 31 47.44 0.29 7.47
C PRO A 31 48.56 -0.69 7.82
N SER A 32 48.29 -1.99 7.74
CA SER A 32 49.38 -2.96 7.68
C SER A 32 50.10 -2.73 6.36
N HIS A 33 51.24 -2.07 6.41
CA HIS A 33 52.22 -2.06 5.34
C HIS A 33 52.58 -3.53 5.08
N ASN A 34 51.99 -4.12 4.05
CA ASN A 34 52.45 -5.38 3.49
C ASN A 34 52.39 -5.24 1.98
N GLU A 35 53.56 -4.96 1.43
CA GLU A 35 53.86 -5.04 0.01
C GLU A 35 53.30 -6.36 -0.54
N VAL A 36 52.43 -6.25 -1.53
CA VAL A 36 51.85 -7.40 -2.22
C VAL A 36 52.91 -7.99 -3.13
N SER A 37 53.77 -8.83 -2.56
CA SER A 37 54.49 -9.84 -3.31
C SER A 37 53.48 -10.86 -3.82
N ARG A 38 53.16 -10.79 -5.11
CA ARG A 38 52.46 -11.84 -5.84
C ARG A 38 53.32 -13.10 -5.82
N SER A 39 53.04 -14.02 -4.90
CA SER A 39 53.58 -15.37 -5.00
C SER A 39 52.57 -16.42 -4.55
N SER A 40 52.50 -17.42 -5.42
CA SER A 40 51.55 -18.51 -5.49
C SER A 40 51.71 -19.48 -4.32
N LYS A 41 50.60 -19.85 -3.66
CA LYS A 41 50.25 -21.24 -3.32
C LYS A 41 48.96 -21.28 -2.50
N SER A 42 47.91 -21.79 -3.13
CA SER A 42 46.68 -22.23 -2.47
C SER A 42 46.97 -23.41 -1.55
N HIS A 43 47.23 -23.14 -0.27
CA HIS A 43 47.09 -24.14 0.79
C HIS A 43 45.67 -24.02 1.38
N LYS A 44 44.75 -24.84 0.86
CA LYS A 44 43.46 -25.08 1.50
C LYS A 44 43.70 -25.81 2.83
N THR A 45 43.92 -25.06 3.90
CA THR A 45 43.74 -25.60 5.26
C THR A 45 42.25 -25.81 5.48
N GLN A 46 41.82 -27.06 5.37
CA GLN A 46 40.49 -27.51 5.75
C GLN A 46 40.34 -27.35 7.28
N LYS A 47 40.08 -26.12 7.72
CA LYS A 47 39.76 -25.84 9.12
C LYS A 47 38.42 -26.50 9.43
N SER A 48 38.49 -27.51 10.30
CA SER A 48 37.38 -28.11 11.02
C SER A 48 36.30 -27.07 11.29
N ARG A 49 35.16 -27.21 10.59
CA ARG A 49 33.95 -26.42 10.83
C ARG A 49 33.41 -26.86 12.17
N ARG A 50 33.89 -26.26 13.26
CA ARG A 50 33.17 -26.27 14.53
C ARG A 50 31.76 -25.77 14.20
N ASN A 51 30.78 -26.66 14.30
CA ASN A 51 29.38 -26.30 14.23
C ASN A 51 29.09 -25.39 15.43
N LYS A 52 29.35 -24.09 15.28
CA LYS A 52 28.92 -23.10 16.25
C LYS A 52 27.40 -23.24 16.30
N ALA A 53 26.88 -23.57 17.49
CA ALA A 53 25.45 -23.57 17.75
C ALA A 53 24.88 -22.26 17.19
N ARG A 54 23.90 -22.37 16.28
CA ARG A 54 23.31 -21.18 15.68
C ARG A 54 22.65 -20.38 16.80
N PRO A 55 22.87 -19.05 16.86
CA PRO A 55 22.23 -18.25 17.88
C PRO A 55 20.70 -18.36 17.75
N PRO A 56 19.97 -18.38 18.88
CA PRO A 56 18.51 -18.34 18.86
C PRO A 56 18.05 -17.08 18.09
N ASN A 57 16.93 -17.18 17.38
CA ASN A 57 16.30 -16.12 16.57
C ASN A 57 17.06 -15.64 15.32
N ARG A 58 18.02 -16.41 14.79
CA ARG A 58 18.66 -16.08 13.49
C ARG A 58 17.64 -15.92 12.35
N VAL A 59 16.62 -16.77 12.32
CA VAL A 59 15.60 -16.76 11.25
C VAL A 59 14.73 -15.53 11.33
N GLU A 60 14.24 -15.19 12.53
CA GLU A 60 13.42 -13.99 12.76
C GLU A 60 14.16 -12.71 12.42
N LYS A 61 15.43 -12.58 12.85
CA LYS A 61 16.26 -11.42 12.53
C LYS A 61 16.51 -11.30 11.02
N SER A 62 16.77 -12.41 10.35
CA SER A 62 16.94 -12.43 8.89
C SER A 62 15.65 -12.04 8.16
N PHE A 63 14.49 -12.47 8.66
CA PHE A 63 13.18 -12.12 8.10
C PHE A 63 12.87 -10.64 8.27
N ALA A 64 13.03 -10.11 9.50
CA ALA A 64 12.80 -8.70 9.78
C ALA A 64 13.69 -7.80 8.91
N PHE A 65 14.97 -8.17 8.74
CA PHE A 65 15.89 -7.45 7.87
C PHE A 65 15.45 -7.47 6.40
N ALA A 66 15.11 -8.65 5.86
CA ALA A 66 14.63 -8.78 4.49
C ALA A 66 13.34 -7.95 4.27
N LYS A 67 12.45 -7.94 5.25
CA LYS A 67 11.20 -7.19 5.21
C LYS A 67 11.42 -5.67 5.28
N CYS A 68 12.36 -5.20 6.10
CA CYS A 68 12.79 -3.80 6.08
C CYS A 68 13.33 -3.39 4.72
N GLN A 69 14.16 -4.24 4.09
CA GLN A 69 14.72 -3.96 2.78
C GLN A 69 13.63 -3.91 1.70
N GLU A 70 12.68 -4.84 1.74
CA GLU A 70 11.51 -4.84 0.86
C GLU A 70 10.66 -3.57 1.03
N LEU A 71 10.36 -3.18 2.27
CA LEU A 71 9.60 -1.97 2.57
C LEU A 71 10.35 -0.70 2.15
N MET A 72 11.67 -0.65 2.34
CA MET A 72 12.47 0.49 1.90
C MET A 72 12.43 0.65 0.37
N ASN A 73 12.46 -0.45 -0.37
CA ASN A 73 12.41 -0.44 -1.83
C ASN A 73 11.01 -0.10 -2.37
N ASN A 74 9.96 -0.66 -1.78
CA ASN A 74 8.59 -0.53 -2.30
C ASN A 74 7.85 0.69 -1.74
N CYS A 75 7.98 0.95 -0.44
CA CYS A 75 7.17 1.90 0.32
C CYS A 75 7.94 2.48 1.52
N PRO A 76 8.99 3.31 1.32
CA PRO A 76 9.82 3.81 2.42
C PRO A 76 9.03 4.62 3.46
N LYS A 77 7.96 5.30 3.02
CA LYS A 77 7.04 6.01 3.92
C LYS A 77 6.40 5.09 4.97
N LYS A 78 5.97 3.88 4.58
CA LYS A 78 5.37 2.92 5.53
C LYS A 78 6.37 2.46 6.58
N LEU A 79 7.64 2.31 6.20
CA LEU A 79 8.70 1.98 7.15
C LEU A 79 8.93 3.13 8.13
N ALA A 80 8.98 4.38 7.64
CA ALA A 80 9.12 5.56 8.48
C ALA A 80 7.93 5.73 9.44
N ASP A 81 6.70 5.58 8.95
CA ASP A 81 5.48 5.68 9.75
C ASP A 81 5.45 4.60 10.84
N ALA A 82 5.83 3.36 10.52
CA ALA A 82 5.91 2.27 11.49
C ALA A 82 6.97 2.52 12.58
N VAL A 83 8.13 3.07 12.22
CA VAL A 83 9.18 3.46 13.17
C VAL A 83 8.71 4.62 14.05
N ALA A 84 8.05 5.63 13.47
CA ALA A 84 7.50 6.77 14.20
C ALA A 84 6.39 6.35 15.18
N ALA A 85 5.55 5.39 14.79
CA ALA A 85 4.51 4.80 15.64
C ALA A 85 5.05 3.76 16.64
N ASN A 86 6.35 3.45 16.58
CA ASN A 86 7.00 2.38 17.35
C ASN A 86 6.32 1.00 17.18
N ASP A 87 5.69 0.77 16.03
CA ASP A 87 4.99 -0.47 15.70
C ASP A 87 5.88 -1.37 14.82
N LEU A 88 6.58 -2.29 15.47
CA LEU A 88 7.45 -3.27 14.82
C LEU A 88 6.72 -4.55 14.39
N SER A 89 5.38 -4.62 14.55
CA SER A 89 4.60 -5.82 14.22
C SER A 89 4.69 -6.19 12.73
N ILE A 90 4.91 -5.21 11.86
CA ILE A 90 5.07 -5.42 10.41
C ILE A 90 6.31 -6.25 10.05
N LEU A 91 7.33 -6.23 10.92
CA LEU A 91 8.58 -6.97 10.77
C LEU A 91 8.51 -8.37 11.39
N GLN A 92 7.46 -8.67 12.15
CA GLN A 92 7.31 -9.94 12.82
C GLN A 92 6.86 -11.02 11.83
N MET A 93 7.48 -12.19 11.92
CA MET A 93 7.10 -13.34 11.12
C MET A 93 5.76 -13.86 11.65
N ARG A 94 4.68 -13.72 10.88
CA ARG A 94 3.37 -14.25 11.28
C ARG A 94 3.41 -15.77 11.22
N LEU A 95 3.15 -16.40 12.35
CA LEU A 95 2.90 -17.83 12.39
C LEU A 95 1.58 -18.10 11.66
N GLN A 96 1.60 -18.98 10.65
CA GLN A 96 0.35 -19.35 10.01
C GLN A 96 -0.55 -20.07 11.01
N PRO A 97 -1.86 -19.80 11.00
CA PRO A 97 -2.80 -20.52 11.85
C PRO A 97 -2.80 -22.00 11.47
N GLU A 98 -3.03 -22.84 12.48
CA GLU A 98 -3.07 -24.28 12.33
C GLU A 98 -4.14 -24.70 11.32
N THR A 99 -3.76 -25.49 10.32
CA THR A 99 -4.59 -25.84 9.16
C THR A 99 -5.92 -26.49 9.53
N ALA A 100 -5.95 -27.27 10.62
CA ALA A 100 -7.17 -27.88 11.15
C ALA A 100 -8.20 -26.82 11.58
N LYS A 101 -7.76 -25.77 12.27
CA LYS A 101 -8.63 -24.68 12.74
C LYS A 101 -9.16 -23.85 11.57
N THR A 102 -8.33 -23.63 10.56
CA THR A 102 -8.74 -22.90 9.35
C THR A 102 -9.81 -23.68 8.58
N ARG A 103 -9.69 -25.01 8.49
CA ARG A 103 -10.68 -25.86 7.80
C ARG A 103 -12.02 -25.87 8.53
N GLU A 104 -12.01 -26.01 9.85
CA GLU A 104 -13.22 -25.95 10.66
C GLU A 104 -13.94 -24.62 10.49
N LEU A 105 -13.20 -23.52 10.54
CA LEU A 105 -13.73 -22.16 10.39
C LEU A 105 -14.27 -21.90 8.98
N TYR A 106 -13.63 -22.46 7.95
CA TYR A 106 -14.15 -22.40 6.59
C TYR A 106 -15.48 -23.17 6.46
N LEU A 107 -15.57 -24.37 7.05
CA LEU A 107 -16.80 -25.17 7.02
C LEU A 107 -17.93 -24.54 7.84
N SER A 108 -17.63 -23.86 8.94
CA SER A 108 -18.66 -23.18 9.75
C SER A 108 -19.25 -21.96 9.04
N LEU A 109 -18.42 -21.20 8.32
CA LEU A 109 -18.86 -19.99 7.61
C LEU A 109 -19.47 -20.29 6.23
N TRP A 110 -18.89 -21.26 5.52
CA TRP A 110 -19.16 -21.48 4.09
C TRP A 110 -19.54 -22.92 3.76
N GLY A 111 -19.48 -23.83 4.73
CA GLY A 111 -19.83 -25.24 4.56
C GLY A 111 -21.31 -25.55 4.79
N THR A 112 -22.12 -24.57 5.18
CA THR A 112 -23.57 -24.76 5.25
C THR A 112 -24.10 -24.95 3.82
N PRO A 113 -24.69 -26.11 3.50
CA PRO A 113 -25.36 -26.27 2.22
C PRO A 113 -26.45 -25.19 2.12
N GLY A 114 -26.48 -24.46 1.01
CA GLY A 114 -27.56 -23.52 0.74
C GLY A 114 -28.92 -24.23 0.80
N PRO A 115 -30.03 -23.47 0.96
CA PRO A 115 -31.36 -24.06 0.97
C PRO A 115 -31.51 -25.01 -0.22
N GLN A 116 -32.03 -26.21 0.04
CA GLN A 116 -32.36 -27.14 -1.04
C GLN A 116 -33.25 -26.40 -2.02
N GLN A 117 -32.80 -26.40 -3.27
CA GLN A 117 -33.42 -25.82 -4.47
C GLN A 117 -34.91 -25.51 -4.24
N GLU A 118 -35.26 -24.22 -4.21
CA GLU A 118 -36.67 -23.82 -4.14
C GLU A 118 -37.43 -24.55 -5.25
N PRO A 119 -38.64 -25.07 -4.97
CA PRO A 119 -39.43 -25.77 -5.97
C PRO A 119 -39.57 -24.86 -7.19
N VAL A 120 -39.42 -25.46 -8.38
CA VAL A 120 -39.55 -24.78 -9.67
C VAL A 120 -40.81 -23.94 -9.65
N CYS A 121 -40.65 -22.61 -9.57
CA CYS A 121 -41.75 -21.68 -9.62
C CYS A 121 -42.33 -21.71 -11.02
N HIS A 122 -43.37 -22.51 -11.23
CA HIS A 122 -44.18 -22.43 -12.43
C HIS A 122 -44.91 -21.09 -12.39
N ALA A 123 -44.57 -20.19 -13.30
CA ALA A 123 -45.30 -18.95 -13.52
C ALA A 123 -46.75 -19.32 -13.89
N THR A 124 -47.65 -19.33 -12.89
CA THR A 124 -48.99 -19.90 -13.04
C THR A 124 -49.97 -18.93 -13.72
N THR A 125 -49.48 -17.80 -14.23
CA THR A 125 -50.35 -16.87 -14.96
C THR A 125 -49.53 -16.17 -16.03
N GLU A 126 -49.82 -16.48 -17.29
CA GLU A 126 -49.48 -15.60 -18.41
C GLU A 126 -50.25 -14.30 -18.20
N ILE A 127 -49.61 -13.32 -17.55
CA ILE A 127 -50.18 -11.99 -17.44
C ILE A 127 -50.07 -11.40 -18.85
N PRO A 128 -51.20 -11.10 -19.53
CA PRO A 128 -51.15 -10.55 -20.87
C PRO A 128 -50.40 -9.23 -20.84
N ALA A 129 -49.44 -9.03 -21.76
CA ALA A 129 -48.55 -7.87 -21.78
C ALA A 129 -49.30 -6.53 -21.71
N GLY A 130 -50.52 -6.46 -22.26
CA GLY A 130 -51.38 -5.27 -22.20
C GLY A 130 -51.92 -4.89 -20.81
N LYS A 131 -51.79 -5.76 -19.80
CA LYS A 131 -52.06 -5.43 -18.39
C LYS A 131 -50.82 -4.94 -17.64
N ILE A 132 -49.61 -5.26 -18.14
CA ILE A 132 -48.33 -4.89 -17.50
C ILE A 132 -47.80 -3.59 -18.11
N LEU A 133 -47.91 -3.45 -19.42
CA LEU A 133 -47.41 -2.33 -20.17
C LEU A 133 -48.59 -1.45 -20.57
N LEU A 134 -48.90 -0.47 -19.73
CA LEU A 134 -49.82 0.60 -20.10
C LEU A 134 -49.12 1.52 -21.11
N PRO A 135 -49.80 1.89 -22.22
CA PRO A 135 -49.27 2.87 -23.15
C PRO A 135 -48.97 4.19 -22.43
N ILE A 136 -47.83 4.81 -22.74
CA ILE A 136 -47.49 6.13 -22.21
C ILE A 136 -48.57 7.11 -22.68
N THR A 137 -49.18 7.83 -21.74
CA THR A 137 -50.23 8.79 -22.06
C THR A 137 -49.61 10.15 -22.43
N LEU A 138 -50.31 10.92 -23.27
CA LEU A 138 -49.90 12.30 -23.63
C LEU A 138 -49.68 13.16 -22.38
N ARG A 139 -50.53 13.02 -21.36
CA ARG A 139 -50.42 13.73 -20.09
C ARG A 139 -49.12 13.41 -19.35
N GLU A 140 -48.67 12.15 -19.34
CA GLU A 140 -47.40 11.77 -18.71
C GLU A 140 -46.20 12.41 -19.43
N VAL A 141 -46.29 12.55 -20.76
CA VAL A 141 -45.28 13.24 -21.56
C VAL A 141 -45.27 14.74 -21.23
N GLU A 142 -46.44 15.39 -21.23
CA GLU A 142 -46.60 16.81 -20.88
C GLU A 142 -46.10 17.10 -19.45
N ASP A 143 -46.48 16.28 -18.47
CA ASP A 143 -46.03 16.42 -17.08
C ASP A 143 -44.50 16.23 -16.96
N LYS A 144 -43.91 15.36 -17.77
CA LYS A 144 -42.46 15.15 -17.79
C LYS A 144 -41.72 16.32 -18.44
N ILE A 145 -42.24 16.86 -19.54
CA ILE A 145 -41.72 18.07 -20.19
C ILE A 145 -41.83 19.27 -19.23
N GLY A 146 -42.97 19.44 -18.56
CA GLY A 146 -43.16 20.48 -17.56
C GLY A 146 -42.16 20.39 -16.41
N ARG A 147 -41.91 19.17 -15.89
CA ARG A 147 -40.86 18.95 -14.89
C ARG A 147 -39.47 19.31 -15.42
N ILE A 148 -39.11 18.94 -16.65
CA ILE A 148 -37.81 19.30 -17.24
C ILE A 148 -37.67 20.82 -17.39
N ALA A 149 -38.72 21.51 -17.85
CA ALA A 149 -38.74 22.97 -17.99
C ALA A 149 -38.61 23.69 -16.63
N ILE A 150 -39.25 23.17 -15.58
CA ILE A 150 -39.20 23.74 -14.23
C ILE A 150 -37.88 23.38 -13.50
N SER A 151 -37.33 22.20 -13.77
CA SER A 151 -36.13 21.65 -13.09
C SER A 151 -34.82 21.92 -13.86
N SER A 152 -34.85 22.70 -14.94
CA SER A 152 -33.67 23.02 -15.74
C SER A 152 -32.77 24.03 -15.01
N ALA A 153 -31.96 23.54 -14.07
CA ALA A 153 -30.66 24.13 -13.83
C ALA A 153 -29.76 23.81 -15.04
N ALA A 154 -28.91 24.75 -15.45
CA ALA A 154 -27.94 24.50 -16.51
C ALA A 154 -27.15 23.22 -16.19
N GLY A 155 -26.96 22.35 -17.19
CA GLY A 155 -26.08 21.19 -17.04
C GLY A 155 -24.67 21.62 -16.64
N ILE A 156 -23.83 20.68 -16.20
CA ILE A 156 -22.45 20.98 -15.79
C ILE A 156 -21.60 21.58 -16.95
N ASP A 157 -22.09 21.42 -18.17
CA ASP A 157 -21.64 21.93 -19.46
C ASP A 157 -22.24 23.31 -19.83
N GLY A 158 -23.11 23.88 -19.00
CA GLY A 158 -23.69 25.21 -19.17
C GLY A 158 -24.77 25.30 -20.26
N ILE A 159 -25.20 24.17 -20.83
CA ILE A 159 -26.17 24.17 -21.92
C ILE A 159 -27.58 24.37 -21.35
N VAL A 160 -28.15 25.55 -21.60
CA VAL A 160 -29.56 25.85 -21.33
C VAL A 160 -30.37 25.41 -22.55
N TRP A 161 -31.22 24.41 -22.38
CA TRP A 161 -32.05 23.88 -23.47
C TRP A 161 -33.25 24.81 -23.66
N SER A 162 -33.17 25.72 -24.63
CA SER A 162 -34.31 26.57 -25.01
C SER A 162 -35.36 25.75 -25.77
N ASN A 163 -36.62 25.85 -25.36
CA ASN A 163 -37.79 25.09 -25.83
C ASN A 163 -38.11 25.13 -27.34
N ASN A 164 -37.30 25.77 -28.19
CA ASN A 164 -37.64 26.06 -29.58
C ASN A 164 -37.07 25.09 -30.63
N SER A 165 -36.34 24.05 -30.25
CA SER A 165 -35.69 23.16 -31.24
C SER A 165 -36.18 21.71 -31.25
N PHE A 166 -37.21 21.34 -30.48
CA PHE A 166 -37.67 19.93 -30.46
C PHE A 166 -38.73 19.60 -31.51
N PHE A 167 -39.50 20.60 -31.98
CA PHE A 167 -40.54 20.38 -32.98
C PHE A 167 -40.37 21.33 -34.17
N HIS A 168 -39.38 21.05 -35.01
CA HIS A 168 -39.45 21.43 -36.42
C HIS A 168 -39.81 20.18 -37.23
N TYR A 169 -41.07 20.16 -37.67
CA TYR A 169 -41.70 19.39 -38.76
C TYR A 169 -40.89 18.25 -39.40
N THR A 170 -41.46 17.04 -39.38
CA THR A 170 -42.45 16.56 -40.38
C THR A 170 -43.35 15.50 -39.77
#